data_AF-A0A7R9HQT6-F1
#
_entry.id   AF-A0A7R9HQT6-F1
#
_cell.length_a   1.000
_cell.length_b   1.000
_cell.length_c   1.000
_cell.angle_alpha   90.00
_cell.angle_beta   90.00
_cell.angle_gamma   90.00
#
_symmetry.space_group_name_H-M   'P 1'
#
loop_
_entity.id
_entity.type
_entity.pdbx_description
1 polymer ?
#
loop_
_entity_poly.entity_id
_entity_poly.type
_entity_poly.pdbx_seq_one_letter_code
_entity_poly.pdbx_strand_id
1 'polypeptide(L)'
;AHEIIALEILTLLVESPTDDSVEVAIAFLKECGMKLTEVSKNGINAIFEMLRNILHEGQLDKRVQYMIEVIFQMRKDLFRDHEAITEDLDLVEEADQFTHLITLDEATDPDDILNVFKFDAEYEATEARYLALRKEILDEGSGSSGDESGSESGSDEDESGKEEAADTTILDNTETNLVALRRTIYLTIHSSLDFEECAHKLMRMELKPGQEMEMCHMFLDCCAEQRTYEKFFGLLAQRFCQINRTYIPPFQQILKDTYDTIHRLDTNKLRNVAKFFAHLLFTDAISWEVLSFIRLNEEETTSSSRIFIKILFQELSEYMGLTKLNNRVKDPTLQMAFDGLFPRDNPKNTRFAINFFTSIGLGGLTDELREHLKSQPKALLVPQLVEALGSGSNDSENSSDDSSSDSSSESEPEPNKKDKRKKSKSSKKESSGKSKKSKHKKKKSKNRKKKKKI
;
A
#
# COMPACT_ATOMS: atom_id res chain seq x y z
N ALA A 1 -30.22 -32.68 15.38
CA ALA A 1 -30.67 -33.96 15.97
C ALA A 1 -29.49 -34.60 16.70
N HIS A 2 -29.76 -35.42 17.71
CA HIS A 2 -28.72 -36.09 18.49
C HIS A 2 -27.93 -37.08 17.62
N GLU A 3 -26.63 -37.25 17.89
CA GLU A 3 -25.71 -38.10 17.13
C GLU A 3 -26.06 -39.60 17.15
N ILE A 4 -26.95 -40.04 18.05
CA ILE A 4 -27.36 -41.44 18.17
C ILE A 4 -28.02 -41.94 16.87
N ILE A 5 -28.86 -41.11 16.24
CA ILE A 5 -29.51 -41.44 14.96
C ILE A 5 -28.47 -41.75 13.90
N ALA A 6 -27.43 -40.91 13.80
CA ALA A 6 -26.38 -41.10 12.81
C ALA A 6 -25.60 -42.40 13.06
N LEU A 7 -25.36 -42.76 14.33
CA LEU A 7 -24.72 -44.04 14.68
C LEU A 7 -25.62 -45.24 14.39
N GLU A 8 -26.93 -45.15 14.66
CA GLU A 8 -27.91 -46.21 14.37
C GLU A 8 -28.03 -46.45 12.86
N ILE A 9 -28.13 -45.37 12.06
CA ILE A 9 -28.15 -45.45 10.58
C ILE A 9 -26.89 -46.14 10.07
N LEU A 10 -25.73 -45.69 10.54
CA LEU A 10 -24.45 -46.26 10.12
C LEU A 10 -24.32 -47.73 10.54
N THR A 11 -24.80 -48.10 11.73
CA THR A 11 -24.77 -49.49 12.20
C THR A 11 -25.65 -50.37 11.33
N LEU A 12 -26.87 -49.92 11.01
CA LEU A 12 -27.81 -50.67 10.15
C LEU A 12 -27.26 -50.87 8.74
N LEU A 13 -26.65 -49.84 8.14
CA LEU A 13 -26.06 -49.92 6.81
C LEU A 13 -24.83 -50.83 6.74
N VAL A 14 -24.08 -50.93 7.84
CA VAL A 14 -22.82 -51.68 7.94
C VAL A 14 -23.03 -53.12 8.42
N GLU A 15 -24.12 -53.41 9.14
CA GLU A 15 -24.46 -54.77 9.64
C GLU A 15 -24.74 -55.76 8.49
N SER A 16 -25.36 -55.30 7.41
CA SER A 16 -25.57 -56.08 6.18
C SER A 16 -24.82 -55.45 5.00
N PRO A 17 -23.52 -55.76 4.81
CA PRO A 17 -22.70 -55.08 3.81
C PRO A 17 -23.09 -55.51 2.40
N THR A 18 -23.78 -54.63 1.70
CA THR A 18 -24.02 -54.67 0.26
C THR A 18 -23.23 -53.54 -0.40
N ASP A 19 -22.93 -53.66 -1.69
CA ASP A 19 -22.15 -52.61 -2.38
C ASP A 19 -22.84 -51.23 -2.27
N ASP A 20 -24.17 -51.19 -2.33
CA ASP A 20 -24.97 -49.97 -2.23
C ASP A 20 -25.07 -49.46 -0.79
N SER A 21 -25.26 -50.34 0.21
CA SER A 21 -25.36 -49.90 1.61
C SER A 21 -24.05 -49.31 2.12
N VAL A 22 -22.91 -49.89 1.72
CA VAL A 22 -21.59 -49.38 2.07
C VAL A 22 -21.29 -48.06 1.34
N GLU A 23 -21.72 -47.89 0.09
CA GLU A 23 -21.60 -46.62 -0.64
C GLU A 23 -22.36 -45.49 0.07
N VAL A 24 -23.62 -45.75 0.46
CA VAL A 24 -24.44 -44.81 1.22
C VAL A 24 -23.82 -44.52 2.59
N ALA A 25 -23.33 -45.53 3.30
CA ALA A 25 -22.68 -45.34 4.60
C ALA A 25 -21.42 -44.46 4.50
N ILE A 26 -20.61 -44.65 3.45
CA ILE A 26 -19.41 -43.83 3.23
C ILE A 26 -19.79 -42.39 2.87
N ALA A 27 -20.78 -42.19 1.99
CA ALA A 27 -21.26 -40.87 1.65
C ALA A 27 -21.80 -40.13 2.87
N PHE A 28 -22.59 -40.80 3.70
CA PHE A 28 -23.10 -40.24 4.95
C PHE A 28 -21.97 -39.90 5.92
N LEU A 29 -20.99 -40.80 6.09
CA LEU A 29 -19.85 -40.60 6.98
C LEU A 29 -18.91 -39.47 6.52
N LYS A 30 -18.88 -39.13 5.22
CA LYS A 30 -18.13 -37.95 4.74
C LYS A 30 -18.72 -36.66 5.28
N GLU A 31 -20.04 -36.52 5.25
CA GLU A 31 -20.72 -35.29 5.66
C GLU A 31 -20.79 -35.15 7.18
N CYS A 32 -21.15 -36.22 7.91
CA CYS A 32 -21.32 -36.15 9.37
C CYS A 32 -20.06 -36.55 10.17
N GLY A 33 -19.00 -37.02 9.51
CA GLY A 33 -17.82 -37.61 10.15
C GLY A 33 -17.06 -36.66 11.07
N MET A 34 -16.97 -35.38 10.71
CA MET A 34 -16.30 -34.37 11.53
C MET A 34 -17.06 -34.16 12.85
N LYS A 35 -18.37 -33.88 12.78
CA LYS A 35 -19.20 -33.67 13.98
C LYS A 35 -19.27 -34.91 14.87
N LEU A 36 -19.36 -36.10 14.29
CA LEU A 36 -19.31 -37.36 15.03
C LEU A 36 -17.96 -37.57 15.73
N THR A 37 -16.85 -37.10 15.14
CA THR A 37 -15.52 -37.16 15.75
C THR A 37 -15.38 -36.19 16.92
N GLU A 38 -16.07 -35.05 16.90
CA GLU A 38 -16.09 -34.08 18.00
C GLU A 38 -16.91 -34.58 19.19
N VAL A 39 -18.14 -35.05 18.91
CA VAL A 39 -19.12 -35.39 19.95
C VAL A 39 -18.94 -36.83 20.46
N SER A 40 -18.77 -37.82 19.57
CA SER A 40 -18.72 -39.25 19.93
C SER A 40 -17.56 -40.01 19.25
N LYS A 41 -16.35 -39.77 19.76
CA LYS A 41 -15.12 -40.46 19.32
C LYS A 41 -15.22 -41.98 19.39
N ASN A 42 -15.89 -42.51 20.41
CA ASN A 42 -16.01 -43.95 20.60
C ASN A 42 -16.96 -44.59 19.58
N GLY A 43 -18.09 -43.92 19.28
CA GLY A 43 -19.06 -44.40 18.29
C GLY A 43 -18.47 -44.46 16.89
N ILE A 44 -17.82 -43.37 16.45
CA ILE A 44 -17.18 -43.35 15.12
C ILE A 44 -16.03 -44.36 15.02
N ASN A 45 -15.27 -44.59 16.10
CA ASN A 45 -14.22 -45.60 16.12
C ASN A 45 -14.76 -47.01 15.89
N ALA A 46 -15.90 -47.34 16.50
CA ALA A 46 -16.55 -48.63 16.31
C ALA A 46 -17.00 -48.83 14.85
N ILE A 47 -17.57 -47.80 14.22
CA ILE A 47 -17.98 -47.85 12.80
C ILE A 47 -16.77 -48.06 11.88
N PHE A 48 -15.66 -47.35 12.11
CA PHE A 48 -14.43 -47.57 11.34
C PHE A 48 -13.80 -48.95 11.57
N GLU A 49 -13.97 -49.54 12.75
CA GLU A 49 -13.53 -50.91 13.02
C GLU A 49 -14.39 -51.93 12.26
N MET A 50 -15.71 -51.74 12.21
CA MET A 50 -16.59 -52.55 11.36
C MET A 50 -16.25 -52.41 9.87
N LEU A 51 -16.03 -51.18 9.37
CA LEU A 51 -15.58 -50.95 7.99
C LEU A 51 -14.24 -51.64 7.68
N ARG A 52 -13.32 -51.71 8.66
CA ARG A 52 -12.05 -52.43 8.52
C ARG A 52 -12.27 -53.95 8.44
N ASN A 53 -13.15 -54.49 9.28
CA ASN A 53 -13.47 -55.92 9.26
C ASN A 53 -14.09 -56.31 7.91
N ILE A 54 -15.03 -55.49 7.40
CA ILE A 54 -15.65 -55.67 6.09
C ILE A 54 -14.61 -55.63 4.95
N LEU A 55 -13.64 -54.71 5.03
CA LEU A 55 -12.54 -54.63 4.05
C LEU A 55 -11.67 -55.91 4.06
N HIS A 56 -11.45 -56.52 5.23
CA HIS A 56 -10.65 -57.74 5.36
C HIS A 56 -11.41 -59.04 5.07
N GLU A 57 -12.72 -59.08 5.31
CA GLU A 57 -13.59 -60.25 5.11
C GLU A 57 -13.94 -60.50 3.62
N GLY A 58 -13.76 -59.50 2.75
CA GLY A 58 -13.31 -59.74 1.37
C GLY A 58 -14.34 -60.17 0.33
N GLN A 59 -15.64 -59.87 0.50
CA GLN A 59 -16.67 -60.14 -0.53
C GLN A 59 -17.26 -58.87 -1.20
N LEU A 60 -16.52 -57.76 -1.21
CA LEU A 60 -16.96 -56.50 -1.83
C LEU A 60 -16.31 -56.25 -3.19
N ASP A 61 -17.02 -55.52 -4.06
CA ASP A 61 -16.46 -55.06 -5.32
C ASP A 61 -15.27 -54.10 -5.10
N LYS A 62 -14.35 -54.07 -6.07
CA LYS A 62 -13.15 -53.22 -6.03
C LYS A 62 -13.51 -51.74 -5.87
N ARG A 63 -14.64 -51.30 -6.43
CA ARG A 63 -15.15 -49.92 -6.30
C ARG A 63 -15.36 -49.55 -4.82
N VAL A 64 -16.01 -50.42 -4.07
CA VAL A 64 -16.33 -50.19 -2.65
C VAL A 64 -15.07 -50.22 -1.79
N GLN A 65 -14.13 -51.12 -2.10
CA GLN A 65 -12.83 -51.15 -1.43
C GLN A 65 -12.08 -49.82 -1.56
N TYR A 66 -12.03 -49.22 -2.76
CA TYR A 66 -11.44 -47.89 -2.95
C TYR A 66 -12.17 -46.80 -2.17
N MET A 67 -13.50 -46.85 -2.09
CA MET A 67 -14.27 -45.87 -1.30
C MET A 67 -13.94 -45.97 0.20
N ILE A 68 -13.76 -47.18 0.73
CA ILE A 68 -13.32 -47.39 2.11
C ILE A 68 -11.90 -46.86 2.31
N GLU A 69 -10.97 -47.09 1.37
CA GLU A 69 -9.61 -46.50 1.49
C GLU A 69 -9.62 -44.97 1.53
N VAL A 70 -10.46 -44.34 0.69
CA VAL A 70 -10.64 -42.88 0.66
C VAL A 70 -11.16 -42.35 2.01
N ILE A 71 -12.14 -43.01 2.64
CA ILE A 71 -12.67 -42.54 3.93
C ILE A 71 -11.65 -42.70 5.07
N PHE A 72 -10.79 -43.72 5.02
CA PHE A 72 -9.66 -43.85 5.94
C PHE A 72 -8.62 -42.75 5.75
N GLN A 73 -8.41 -42.28 4.51
CA GLN A 73 -7.53 -41.17 4.23
C GLN A 73 -8.13 -39.84 4.72
N MET A 74 -9.40 -39.58 4.44
CA MET A 74 -10.12 -38.40 4.94
C MET A 74 -10.11 -38.31 6.47
N ARG A 75 -10.23 -39.45 7.15
CA ARG A 75 -10.07 -39.51 8.61
C ARG A 75 -8.68 -39.11 9.09
N LYS A 76 -7.60 -39.53 8.40
CA LYS A 76 -6.22 -39.14 8.74
C LYS A 76 -6.01 -37.64 8.54
N ASP A 77 -6.64 -37.10 7.52
CA ASP A 77 -6.62 -35.67 7.22
C ASP A 77 -7.59 -34.86 8.11
N LEU A 78 -8.29 -35.51 9.06
CA LEU A 78 -9.23 -34.91 10.02
C LEU A 78 -10.37 -34.15 9.33
N PHE A 79 -10.89 -34.67 8.21
CA PHE A 79 -12.04 -34.09 7.50
C PHE A 79 -11.88 -32.60 7.14
N ARG A 80 -10.66 -32.14 6.82
CA ARG A 80 -10.39 -30.72 6.46
C ARG A 80 -11.30 -30.15 5.36
N ASP A 81 -11.67 -30.99 4.40
CA ASP A 81 -12.51 -30.57 3.26
C ASP A 81 -14.03 -30.66 3.57
N HIS A 82 -14.40 -31.22 4.73
CA HIS A 82 -15.77 -31.46 5.17
C HIS A 82 -15.95 -30.97 6.61
N GLU A 83 -16.05 -29.66 6.75
CA GLU A 83 -16.30 -28.99 8.03
C GLU A 83 -17.68 -29.37 8.59
N ALA A 84 -17.81 -29.41 9.92
CA ALA A 84 -19.06 -29.81 10.58
C ALA A 84 -20.21 -28.81 10.34
N ILE A 85 -19.88 -27.52 10.30
CA ILE A 85 -20.78 -26.40 10.00
C ILE A 85 -19.94 -25.42 9.18
N THR A 86 -20.45 -24.97 8.04
CA THR A 86 -19.79 -23.91 7.25
C THR A 86 -19.95 -22.57 7.96
N GLU A 87 -18.94 -21.69 7.87
CA GLU A 87 -18.94 -20.40 8.59
C GLU A 87 -20.22 -19.57 8.36
N ASP A 88 -20.80 -19.61 7.15
CA ASP A 88 -22.02 -18.88 6.81
C ASP A 88 -23.30 -19.45 7.46
N LEU A 89 -23.26 -20.71 7.94
CA LEU A 89 -24.42 -21.42 8.51
C LEU A 89 -24.39 -21.48 10.05
N ASP A 90 -23.35 -20.97 10.71
CA ASP A 90 -23.25 -20.92 12.16
C ASP A 90 -23.97 -19.69 12.73
N LEU A 91 -25.31 -19.74 12.71
CA LEU A 91 -26.18 -18.60 13.06
C LEU A 91 -26.81 -18.70 14.45
N VAL A 92 -26.69 -19.85 15.13
CA VAL A 92 -27.40 -20.14 16.38
C VAL A 92 -26.38 -20.51 17.45
N GLU A 93 -26.37 -19.76 18.55
CA GLU A 93 -25.49 -20.04 19.69
C GLU A 93 -25.74 -21.45 20.25
N GLU A 94 -24.68 -22.16 20.65
CA GLU A 94 -24.78 -23.54 21.15
C GLU A 94 -25.73 -23.69 22.35
N ALA A 95 -25.92 -22.64 23.15
CA ALA A 95 -26.82 -22.64 24.31
C ALA A 95 -28.31 -22.66 23.93
N ASP A 96 -28.65 -22.09 22.77
CA ASP A 96 -30.02 -21.97 22.27
C ASP A 96 -30.40 -23.11 21.32
N GLN A 97 -29.44 -23.99 20.99
CA GLN A 97 -29.67 -25.15 20.14
C GLN A 97 -30.43 -26.26 20.90
N PHE A 98 -31.65 -26.57 20.45
CA PHE A 98 -32.40 -27.71 20.94
C PHE A 98 -32.06 -28.99 20.16
N THR A 99 -31.40 -29.93 20.82
CA THR A 99 -31.01 -31.22 20.23
C THR A 99 -32.08 -32.28 20.46
N HIS A 100 -32.89 -32.55 19.44
CA HIS A 100 -33.88 -33.62 19.50
C HIS A 100 -33.22 -35.02 19.52
N LEU A 101 -33.53 -35.80 20.55
CA LEU A 101 -33.23 -37.23 20.63
C LEU A 101 -34.38 -37.99 19.96
N ILE A 102 -34.16 -38.43 18.73
CA ILE A 102 -35.07 -39.30 17.99
C ILE A 102 -34.31 -40.61 17.79
N THR A 103 -34.98 -41.75 17.78
CA THR A 103 -34.38 -43.04 17.41
C THR A 103 -34.99 -43.52 16.10
N LEU A 104 -34.29 -44.39 15.36
CA LEU A 104 -34.80 -44.90 14.07
C LEU A 104 -36.17 -45.61 14.20
N ASP A 105 -36.41 -46.28 15.32
CA ASP A 105 -37.63 -47.06 15.55
C ASP A 105 -38.83 -46.19 15.97
N GLU A 106 -38.60 -45.00 16.53
CA GLU A 106 -39.65 -44.11 17.07
C GLU A 106 -40.19 -43.10 16.05
N ALA A 107 -39.54 -42.91 14.90
CA ALA A 107 -39.93 -41.93 13.89
C ALA A 107 -41.07 -42.42 12.99
N THR A 108 -42.29 -42.57 13.55
CA THR A 108 -43.42 -43.22 12.85
C THR A 108 -44.48 -42.26 12.29
N ASP A 109 -44.63 -41.06 12.85
CA ASP A 109 -45.69 -40.12 12.48
C ASP A 109 -45.13 -38.87 11.75
N PRO A 110 -45.29 -38.76 10.42
CA PRO A 110 -44.80 -37.61 9.65
C PRO A 110 -45.72 -36.37 9.70
N ASP A 111 -46.88 -36.47 10.38
CA ASP A 111 -47.89 -35.39 10.47
C ASP A 111 -48.23 -34.71 9.13
N ASP A 112 -48.25 -35.47 8.03
CA ASP A 112 -48.48 -34.97 6.65
C ASP A 112 -49.76 -34.14 6.52
N ILE A 113 -50.72 -34.36 7.42
CA ILE A 113 -52.00 -33.69 7.45
C ILE A 113 -51.90 -32.19 7.79
N LEU A 114 -50.77 -31.74 8.36
CA LEU A 114 -50.48 -30.32 8.62
C LEU A 114 -50.12 -29.54 7.34
N ASN A 115 -49.68 -30.23 6.29
CA ASN A 115 -49.36 -29.61 4.99
C ASN A 115 -50.60 -29.24 4.18
N VAL A 116 -51.80 -29.64 4.61
CA VAL A 116 -53.07 -29.39 3.91
C VAL A 116 -53.87 -28.35 4.66
N PHE A 117 -54.35 -27.33 3.96
CA PHE A 117 -55.23 -26.32 4.54
C PHE A 117 -56.49 -26.96 5.11
N LYS A 118 -56.74 -26.69 6.40
CA LYS A 118 -57.94 -27.08 7.11
C LYS A 118 -58.54 -25.86 7.78
N PHE A 119 -59.86 -25.86 7.91
CA PHE A 119 -60.56 -24.83 8.66
C PHE A 119 -60.25 -25.00 10.15
N ASP A 120 -59.69 -23.95 10.76
CA ASP A 120 -59.47 -23.85 12.20
C ASP A 120 -60.58 -23.01 12.83
N ALA A 121 -61.31 -23.61 13.78
CA ALA A 121 -62.37 -22.93 14.52
C ALA A 121 -61.82 -21.94 15.55
N GLU A 122 -60.57 -22.11 15.99
CA GLU A 122 -59.87 -21.24 16.95
C GLU A 122 -58.84 -20.32 16.26
N TYR A 123 -58.98 -20.08 14.95
CA TYR A 123 -58.05 -19.29 14.15
C TYR A 123 -57.64 -17.97 14.81
N GLU A 124 -58.59 -17.18 15.30
CA GLU A 124 -58.32 -15.90 15.96
C GLU A 124 -57.44 -16.04 17.22
N ALA A 125 -57.64 -17.11 18.00
CA ALA A 125 -56.86 -17.37 19.21
C ALA A 125 -55.45 -17.91 18.88
N THR A 126 -55.33 -18.80 17.88
CA THR A 126 -54.05 -19.35 17.43
C THR A 126 -53.18 -18.29 16.77
N GLU A 127 -53.77 -17.42 15.93
CA GLU A 127 -53.12 -16.27 15.31
C GLU A 127 -52.59 -15.30 16.39
N ALA A 128 -53.39 -15.01 17.41
CA ALA A 128 -52.97 -14.15 18.52
C ALA A 128 -51.79 -14.75 19.31
N ARG A 129 -51.81 -16.07 19.59
CA ARG A 129 -50.67 -16.77 20.23
C ARG A 129 -49.41 -16.72 19.36
N TYR A 130 -49.55 -16.93 18.05
CA TYR A 130 -48.43 -16.86 17.11
C TYR A 130 -47.83 -15.45 17.04
N LEU A 131 -48.66 -14.41 16.98
CA LEU A 131 -48.19 -13.02 16.98
C LEU A 131 -47.44 -12.66 18.26
N ALA A 132 -47.91 -13.15 19.43
CA ALA A 132 -47.20 -12.98 20.69
C ALA A 132 -45.83 -13.66 20.67
N LEU A 133 -45.75 -14.92 20.22
CA LEU A 133 -44.50 -15.67 20.10
C LEU A 133 -43.53 -15.04 19.09
N ARG A 134 -44.04 -14.58 17.94
CA ARG A 134 -43.25 -13.88 16.92
C ARG A 134 -42.64 -12.60 17.50
N LYS A 135 -43.41 -11.86 18.31
CA LYS A 135 -42.91 -10.66 18.97
C LYS A 135 -41.84 -11.03 20.00
N GLU A 136 -42.04 -12.04 20.83
CA GLU A 136 -41.05 -12.49 21.81
C GLU A 136 -39.70 -12.83 21.15
N ILE A 137 -39.71 -13.64 20.08
CA ILE A 137 -38.48 -14.08 19.39
C ILE A 137 -37.75 -12.94 18.68
N LEU A 138 -38.48 -11.99 18.07
CA LEU A 138 -37.88 -10.90 17.29
C LEU A 138 -37.55 -9.66 18.14
N ASP A 139 -38.33 -9.36 19.18
CA ASP A 139 -38.23 -8.15 20.00
C ASP A 139 -37.21 -8.32 21.15
N GLU A 140 -36.93 -9.55 21.60
CA GLU A 140 -35.77 -9.82 22.47
C GLU A 140 -34.41 -9.69 21.75
N GLY A 141 -34.41 -9.56 20.42
CA GLY A 141 -33.20 -9.38 19.59
C GLY A 141 -33.14 -8.08 18.78
N SER A 142 -34.20 -7.26 18.74
CA SER A 142 -34.24 -6.07 17.87
C SER A 142 -33.68 -4.81 18.53
N GLY A 143 -32.38 -4.84 18.81
CA GLY A 143 -31.56 -3.65 18.63
C GLY A 143 -31.26 -3.49 17.13
N SER A 144 -32.01 -2.61 16.46
CA SER A 144 -31.78 -2.11 15.08
C SER A 144 -32.20 -3.03 13.91
N SER A 145 -33.37 -2.75 13.33
CA SER A 145 -33.51 -2.30 11.92
C SER A 145 -34.97 -1.93 11.64
N GLY A 146 -35.16 -0.74 11.08
CA GLY A 146 -36.46 -0.08 10.97
C GLY A 146 -37.44 -0.75 10.00
N ASP A 147 -38.70 -0.70 10.40
CA ASP A 147 -39.83 -0.61 9.48
C ASP A 147 -40.84 0.41 10.05
N GLU A 148 -41.16 1.40 9.23
CA GLU A 148 -42.14 2.42 9.55
C GLU A 148 -43.56 1.86 9.50
N SER A 149 -44.29 1.99 10.61
CA SER A 149 -45.76 1.96 10.60
C SER A 149 -46.29 2.74 11.81
N GLY A 150 -46.83 3.93 11.55
CA GLY A 150 -47.32 4.86 12.56
C GLY A 150 -48.55 4.38 13.33
N SER A 151 -48.59 4.75 14.61
CA SER A 151 -49.81 4.88 15.41
C SER A 151 -49.51 5.70 16.67
N GLU A 152 -50.01 6.93 16.66
CA GLU A 152 -50.05 7.90 17.75
C GLU A 152 -50.77 7.35 18.99
N SER A 153 -50.18 7.46 20.19
CA SER A 153 -50.91 7.76 21.44
C SER A 153 -49.93 8.08 22.58
N GLY A 154 -50.16 9.20 23.26
CA GLY A 154 -49.28 9.74 24.30
C GLY A 154 -49.60 9.36 25.74
N SER A 155 -48.99 10.16 26.63
CA SER A 155 -49.09 10.33 28.10
C SER A 155 -48.12 9.56 29.03
N ASP A 156 -47.16 10.34 29.53
CA ASP A 156 -46.74 10.56 30.94
C ASP A 156 -45.62 9.72 31.63
N GLU A 157 -44.52 10.45 31.91
CA GLU A 157 -43.69 10.61 33.16
C GLU A 157 -43.54 9.39 34.11
N ASP A 158 -42.36 8.92 34.56
CA ASP A 158 -41.18 9.60 35.11
C ASP A 158 -39.95 8.64 35.27
N GLU A 159 -38.75 9.22 35.28
CA GLU A 159 -37.43 8.79 35.82
C GLU A 159 -36.96 7.31 35.75
N SER A 160 -35.88 7.07 34.99
CA SER A 160 -34.54 6.87 35.57
C SER A 160 -33.49 6.57 34.49
N GLY A 161 -32.42 7.36 34.50
CA GLY A 161 -31.32 7.22 33.55
C GLY A 161 -30.62 5.87 33.66
N LYS A 162 -30.63 5.13 32.55
CA LYS A 162 -29.57 4.21 32.16
C LYS A 162 -29.26 4.48 30.70
N GLU A 163 -28.17 5.20 30.50
CA GLU A 163 -27.48 5.29 29.21
C GLU A 163 -27.02 3.88 28.82
N GLU A 164 -27.84 3.16 28.05
CA GLU A 164 -27.32 2.04 27.27
C GLU A 164 -26.64 2.62 26.04
N ALA A 165 -25.33 2.40 26.01
CA ALA A 165 -24.44 2.77 24.93
C ALA A 165 -24.92 2.13 23.63
N ALA A 166 -25.76 2.86 22.91
CA ALA A 166 -25.79 2.78 21.46
C ALA A 166 -24.33 2.81 21.00
N ASP A 167 -23.96 1.88 20.14
CA ASP A 167 -22.67 1.85 19.48
C ASP A 167 -22.56 3.12 18.62
N THR A 168 -22.27 4.24 19.27
CA THR A 168 -21.94 5.50 18.63
C THR A 168 -20.60 5.21 17.98
N THR A 169 -20.63 4.71 16.75
CA THR A 169 -19.46 4.60 15.89
C THR A 169 -18.84 5.99 15.85
N ILE A 170 -17.84 6.20 16.71
CA ILE A 170 -17.23 7.50 16.91
C ILE A 170 -16.50 7.80 15.60
N LEU A 171 -17.08 8.70 14.80
CA LEU A 171 -16.42 9.24 13.62
C LEU A 171 -15.23 10.07 14.07
N ASP A 172 -14.08 9.40 14.17
CA ASP A 172 -12.83 10.00 14.57
C ASP A 172 -12.29 10.91 13.47
N ASN A 173 -12.67 12.18 13.51
CA ASN A 173 -12.14 13.22 12.65
C ASN A 173 -10.69 13.64 13.03
N THR A 174 -10.07 13.05 14.06
CA THR A 174 -8.79 13.53 14.59
C THR A 174 -7.55 12.91 13.95
N GLU A 175 -7.69 12.01 12.96
CA GLU A 175 -6.58 11.35 12.22
C GLU A 175 -5.42 10.84 13.11
N THR A 176 -5.69 10.58 14.40
CA THR A 176 -4.65 10.32 15.41
C THR A 176 -3.87 9.06 15.10
N ASN A 177 -4.54 8.05 14.55
CA ASN A 177 -3.93 6.81 14.09
C ASN A 177 -2.93 7.02 12.95
N LEU A 178 -3.22 7.92 12.00
CA LEU A 178 -2.29 8.25 10.91
C LEU A 178 -1.06 8.99 11.44
N VAL A 179 -1.25 9.94 12.35
CA VAL A 179 -0.13 10.65 12.99
C VAL A 179 0.74 9.71 13.82
N ALA A 180 0.14 8.76 14.55
CA ALA A 180 0.85 7.74 15.29
C ALA A 180 1.68 6.83 14.37
N LEU A 181 1.11 6.43 13.23
CA LEU A 181 1.81 5.66 12.20
C LEU A 181 3.00 6.44 11.63
N ARG A 182 2.78 7.68 11.18
CA ARG A 182 3.83 8.57 10.65
C ARG A 182 4.98 8.75 11.65
N ARG A 183 4.66 8.97 12.92
CA ARG A 183 5.66 9.08 14.00
C ARG A 183 6.45 7.78 14.19
N THR A 184 5.78 6.64 14.12
CA THR A 184 6.39 5.32 14.25
C THR A 184 7.35 5.04 13.09
N ILE A 185 6.96 5.34 11.86
CA ILE A 185 7.80 5.20 10.67
C ILE A 185 9.03 6.13 10.77
N TYR A 186 8.82 7.40 11.13
CA TYR A 186 9.90 8.38 11.32
C TYR A 186 10.92 7.91 12.37
N LEU A 187 10.46 7.46 13.54
CA LEU A 187 11.33 6.93 14.59
C LEU A 187 12.09 5.69 14.12
N THR A 188 11.45 4.81 13.36
CA THR A 188 12.08 3.59 12.83
C THR A 188 13.20 3.92 11.84
N ILE A 189 12.98 4.90 10.96
CA ILE A 189 13.99 5.42 10.03
C ILE A 189 15.18 6.00 10.79
N HIS A 190 14.94 6.91 11.73
CA HIS A 190 16.02 7.59 12.47
C HIS A 190 16.74 6.72 13.50
N SER A 191 16.11 5.63 13.96
CA SER A 191 16.74 4.66 14.88
C SER A 191 17.64 3.64 14.17
N SER A 192 17.56 3.57 12.83
CA SER A 192 18.30 2.58 12.03
C SER A 192 19.54 3.24 11.43
N LEU A 193 20.66 2.49 11.41
CA LEU A 193 21.91 2.99 10.84
C LEU A 193 22.01 2.70 9.34
N ASP A 194 21.65 1.47 8.95
CA ASP A 194 21.71 0.99 7.56
C ASP A 194 20.31 0.82 6.96
N PHE A 195 20.21 1.00 5.64
CA PHE A 195 18.93 0.94 4.93
C PHE A 195 18.32 -0.47 4.94
N GLU A 196 19.14 -1.54 4.96
CA GLU A 196 18.68 -2.92 5.08
C GLU A 196 18.06 -3.21 6.45
N GLU A 197 18.66 -2.68 7.52
CA GLU A 197 18.12 -2.80 8.88
C GLU A 197 16.77 -2.06 8.99
N CYS A 198 16.70 -0.86 8.42
CA CYS A 198 15.47 -0.08 8.37
C CYS A 198 14.37 -0.81 7.58
N ALA A 199 14.68 -1.31 6.38
CA ALA A 199 13.75 -2.07 5.56
C ALA A 199 13.21 -3.30 6.30
N HIS A 200 14.08 -4.07 6.95
CA HIS A 200 13.67 -5.25 7.71
C HIS A 200 12.79 -4.89 8.93
N LYS A 201 13.08 -3.80 9.65
CA LYS A 201 12.22 -3.33 10.76
C LYS A 201 10.86 -2.87 10.28
N LEU A 202 10.80 -2.11 9.19
CA LEU A 202 9.56 -1.61 8.61
C LEU A 202 8.69 -2.74 8.05
N MET A 203 9.29 -3.78 7.45
CA MET A 203 8.55 -4.95 6.96
C MET A 203 8.02 -5.85 8.09
N ARG A 204 8.57 -5.75 9.30
CA ARG A 204 8.03 -6.41 10.49
C ARG A 204 6.86 -5.65 11.12
N MET A 205 6.66 -4.39 10.77
CA MET A 205 5.44 -3.69 11.11
C MET A 205 4.37 -4.15 10.11
N GLU A 206 3.42 -4.95 10.57
CA GLU A 206 2.29 -5.38 9.75
C GLU A 206 1.42 -4.16 9.42
N LEU A 207 1.64 -3.58 8.23
CA LEU A 207 0.87 -2.45 7.73
C LEU A 207 -0.48 -2.95 7.23
N LYS A 208 -1.55 -2.21 7.57
CA LYS A 208 -2.88 -2.50 7.00
C LYS A 208 -2.89 -2.12 5.50
N PRO A 209 -3.68 -2.82 4.66
CA PRO A 209 -3.85 -2.44 3.26
C PRO A 209 -4.26 -0.96 3.15
N GLY A 210 -3.53 -0.18 2.33
CA GLY A 210 -3.71 1.27 2.16
C GLY A 210 -2.73 2.16 2.92
N GLN A 211 -2.09 1.65 3.99
CA GLN A 211 -1.06 2.41 4.72
C GLN A 211 0.31 2.46 4.01
N GLU A 212 0.49 1.65 2.97
CA GLU A 212 1.71 1.61 2.16
C GLU A 212 1.99 2.94 1.44
N MET A 213 0.93 3.63 0.98
CA MET A 213 1.05 4.95 0.35
C MET A 213 1.58 6.00 1.33
N GLU A 214 1.05 6.01 2.56
CA GLU A 214 1.52 6.88 3.64
C GLU A 214 2.97 6.59 4.03
N MET A 215 3.39 5.32 4.00
CA MET A 215 4.79 4.98 4.21
C MET A 215 5.70 5.54 3.12
N CYS A 216 5.31 5.43 1.85
CA CYS A 216 6.05 6.01 0.73
C CYS A 216 6.12 7.55 0.83
N HIS A 217 5.04 8.22 1.24
CA HIS A 217 5.04 9.65 1.53
C HIS A 217 6.02 10.01 2.64
N MET A 218 6.02 9.24 3.75
CA MET A 218 6.94 9.47 4.86
C MET A 218 8.40 9.33 4.45
N PHE A 219 8.76 8.42 3.55
CA PHE A 219 10.13 8.33 3.05
C PHE A 219 10.56 9.59 2.31
N LEU A 220 9.65 10.15 1.50
CA LEU A 220 9.92 11.38 0.76
C LEU A 220 10.00 12.59 1.69
N ASP A 221 9.07 12.73 2.64
CA ASP A 221 9.04 13.86 3.57
C ASP A 221 10.28 13.88 4.47
N CYS A 222 10.69 12.71 4.99
CA CYS A 222 11.95 12.60 5.74
C CYS A 222 13.16 12.98 4.88
N CYS A 223 13.18 12.58 3.61
CA CYS A 223 14.24 12.93 2.68
C CYS A 223 14.25 14.44 2.36
N ALA A 224 13.07 15.04 2.20
CA ALA A 224 12.89 16.44 1.86
C ALA A 224 13.35 17.36 3.01
N GLU A 225 13.07 17.01 4.27
CA GLU A 225 13.47 17.84 5.43
C GLU A 225 14.96 17.74 5.80
N GLN A 226 15.70 16.77 5.27
CA GLN A 226 17.12 16.66 5.58
C GLN A 226 17.92 17.85 5.02
N ARG A 227 18.94 18.32 5.74
CA ARG A 227 19.76 19.46 5.28
C ARG A 227 20.48 19.18 3.95
N THR A 228 20.86 17.93 3.72
CA THR A 228 21.56 17.46 2.53
C THR A 228 21.04 16.09 2.15
N TYR A 229 20.91 15.82 0.85
CA TYR A 229 20.50 14.52 0.37
C TYR A 229 21.43 13.40 0.84
N GLU A 230 20.85 12.43 1.54
CA GLU A 230 21.52 11.20 1.95
C GLU A 230 21.09 10.05 1.04
N LYS A 231 22.07 9.31 0.51
CA LYS A 231 21.82 8.16 -0.37
C LYS A 231 21.01 7.05 0.32
N PHE A 232 20.99 7.04 1.65
CA PHE A 232 20.21 6.13 2.47
C PHE A 232 18.74 6.05 2.02
N PHE A 233 18.08 7.18 1.76
CA PHE A 233 16.66 7.20 1.37
C PHE A 233 16.42 6.60 -0.02
N GLY A 234 17.28 6.93 -0.99
CA GLY A 234 17.20 6.33 -2.34
C GLY A 234 17.41 4.82 -2.32
N LEU A 235 18.38 4.33 -1.54
CA LEU A 235 18.63 2.89 -1.36
C LEU A 235 17.49 2.18 -0.63
N LEU A 236 16.91 2.82 0.39
CA LEU A 236 15.75 2.31 1.11
C LEU A 236 14.56 2.14 0.16
N ALA A 237 14.18 3.20 -0.56
CA ALA A 237 13.05 3.15 -1.50
C ALA A 237 13.30 2.16 -2.65
N GLN A 238 14.52 2.08 -3.16
CA GLN A 238 14.93 1.07 -4.15
C GLN A 238 14.71 -0.35 -3.60
N ARG A 239 15.12 -0.62 -2.36
CA ARG A 239 14.97 -1.93 -1.73
C ARG A 239 13.50 -2.33 -1.61
N PHE A 240 12.63 -1.40 -1.20
CA PHE A 240 11.18 -1.63 -1.14
C PHE A 240 10.57 -1.94 -2.51
N CYS A 241 10.93 -1.18 -3.55
CA CYS A 241 10.46 -1.42 -4.91
C CYS A 241 10.91 -2.78 -5.47
N GLN A 242 12.10 -3.25 -5.07
CA GLN A 242 12.63 -4.54 -5.50
C GLN A 242 12.03 -5.74 -4.76
N ILE A 243 11.61 -5.57 -3.50
CA ILE A 243 11.00 -6.65 -2.71
C ILE A 243 9.55 -6.85 -3.14
N ASN A 244 8.74 -5.78 -3.12
CA ASN A 244 7.32 -5.86 -3.44
C ASN A 244 6.97 -4.82 -4.51
N ARG A 245 6.39 -5.28 -5.62
CA ARG A 245 5.94 -4.40 -6.72
C ARG A 245 4.78 -3.48 -6.32
N THR A 246 4.10 -3.75 -5.21
CA THR A 246 3.02 -2.92 -4.67
C THR A 246 3.46 -1.49 -4.33
N TYR A 247 4.75 -1.29 -4.00
CA TYR A 247 5.29 0.03 -3.68
C TYR A 247 5.62 0.89 -4.90
N ILE A 248 5.66 0.32 -6.11
CA ILE A 248 6.01 1.07 -7.33
C ILE A 248 4.92 2.11 -7.66
N PRO A 249 3.62 1.75 -7.81
CA PRO A 249 2.58 2.72 -8.16
C PRO A 249 2.46 3.90 -7.18
N PRO A 250 2.54 3.70 -5.84
CA PRO A 250 2.58 4.81 -4.90
C PRO A 250 3.73 5.80 -5.16
N PHE A 251 4.97 5.35 -5.39
CA PHE A 251 6.06 6.28 -5.69
C PHE A 251 5.86 7.03 -7.01
N GLN A 252 5.21 6.43 -8.00
CA GLN A 252 4.87 7.10 -9.27
C GLN A 252 3.84 8.21 -9.06
N GLN A 253 2.81 7.93 -8.26
CA GLN A 253 1.78 8.92 -7.89
C GLN A 253 2.38 10.06 -7.08
N ILE A 254 3.22 9.75 -6.08
CA ILE A 254 3.91 10.75 -5.27
C ILE A 254 4.78 11.66 -6.14
N LEU A 255 5.48 11.13 -7.15
CA LEU A 255 6.27 11.96 -8.07
C LEU A 255 5.40 12.95 -8.85
N LYS A 256 4.22 12.52 -9.30
CA LYS A 256 3.25 13.39 -9.98
C LYS A 256 2.73 14.49 -9.04
N ASP A 257 2.27 14.12 -7.86
CA ASP A 257 1.71 15.07 -6.87
C ASP A 257 2.77 16.07 -6.39
N THR A 258 4.01 15.61 -6.22
CA THR A 258 5.14 16.46 -5.83
C THR A 258 5.51 17.44 -6.93
N TYR A 259 5.39 17.04 -8.20
CA TYR A 259 5.65 17.92 -9.33
C TYR A 259 4.57 18.99 -9.51
N ASP A 260 3.29 18.63 -9.31
CA ASP A 260 2.18 19.58 -9.37
C ASP A 260 2.28 20.64 -8.26
N THR A 261 2.72 20.24 -7.06
CA THR A 261 2.87 21.12 -5.89
C THR A 261 4.28 21.73 -5.74
N ILE A 262 5.14 21.59 -6.75
CA ILE A 262 6.57 21.91 -6.67
C ILE A 262 6.88 23.38 -6.38
N HIS A 263 5.96 24.28 -6.74
CA HIS A 263 6.06 25.71 -6.50
C HIS A 263 6.00 26.09 -5.02
N ARG A 264 5.50 25.19 -4.16
CA ARG A 264 5.42 25.39 -2.70
C ARG A 264 6.67 24.91 -1.95
N LEU A 265 7.54 24.15 -2.62
CA LEU A 265 8.72 23.56 -1.99
C LEU A 265 9.91 24.52 -2.04
N ASP A 266 10.63 24.60 -0.92
CA ASP A 266 11.88 25.36 -0.82
C ASP A 266 13.00 24.75 -1.68
N THR A 267 13.96 25.58 -2.10
CA THR A 267 15.10 25.16 -2.95
C THR A 267 15.92 23.98 -2.41
N ASN A 268 16.05 23.86 -1.08
CA ASN A 268 16.74 22.73 -0.45
C ASN A 268 15.91 21.43 -0.56
N LYS A 269 14.60 21.52 -0.27
CA LYS A 269 13.67 20.39 -0.39
C LYS A 269 13.61 19.89 -1.83
N LEU A 270 13.50 20.81 -2.79
CA LEU A 270 13.56 20.51 -4.22
C LEU A 270 14.81 19.75 -4.62
N ARG A 271 15.97 20.14 -4.09
CA ARG A 271 17.24 19.46 -4.38
C ARG A 271 17.24 18.02 -3.88
N ASN A 272 16.77 17.77 -2.66
CA ASN A 272 16.75 16.43 -2.09
C ASN A 272 15.74 15.52 -2.81
N VAL A 273 14.53 16.03 -3.03
CA VAL A 273 13.47 15.31 -3.75
C VAL A 273 13.93 14.97 -5.17
N ALA A 274 14.55 15.90 -5.89
CA ALA A 274 15.08 15.64 -7.23
C ALA A 274 16.15 14.55 -7.22
N LYS A 275 17.09 14.58 -6.26
CA LYS A 275 18.13 13.56 -6.11
C LYS A 275 17.56 12.19 -5.71
N PHE A 276 16.51 12.16 -4.90
CA PHE A 276 15.79 10.94 -4.51
C PHE A 276 15.17 10.25 -5.73
N PHE A 277 14.40 10.99 -6.54
CA PHE A 277 13.80 10.44 -7.75
C PHE A 277 14.81 10.12 -8.85
N ALA A 278 15.90 10.89 -8.96
CA ALA A 278 17.02 10.52 -9.83
C ALA A 278 17.59 9.16 -9.42
N HIS A 279 17.69 8.87 -8.12
CA HIS A 279 18.15 7.57 -7.61
C HIS A 279 17.25 6.42 -8.05
N LEU A 280 15.94 6.59 -7.91
CA LEU A 280 14.96 5.56 -8.28
C LEU A 280 14.91 5.31 -9.80
N LEU A 281 15.11 6.36 -10.60
CA LEU A 281 15.16 6.24 -12.07
C LEU A 281 16.44 5.58 -12.57
N PHE A 282 17.62 5.92 -12.04
CA PHE A 282 18.87 5.30 -12.52
C PHE A 282 19.00 3.83 -12.11
N THR A 283 18.38 3.44 -10.99
CA THR A 283 18.36 2.05 -10.50
C THR A 283 17.27 1.20 -11.13
N ASP A 284 16.50 1.76 -12.07
CA ASP A 284 15.34 1.14 -12.72
C ASP A 284 14.32 0.60 -11.69
N ALA A 285 14.20 1.24 -10.51
CA ALA A 285 13.20 0.91 -9.49
C ALA A 285 11.80 1.42 -9.85
N ILE A 286 11.74 2.50 -10.65
CA ILE A 286 10.52 3.10 -11.19
C ILE A 286 10.64 3.20 -12.72
N SER A 287 9.52 2.98 -13.43
CA SER A 287 9.45 3.17 -14.88
C SER A 287 9.72 4.63 -15.26
N TRP A 288 10.49 4.83 -16.33
CA TRP A 288 10.76 6.15 -16.91
C TRP A 288 9.50 6.78 -17.54
N GLU A 289 8.44 6.00 -17.76
CA GLU A 289 7.13 6.46 -18.23
C GLU A 289 6.49 7.54 -17.34
N VAL A 290 6.89 7.57 -16.07
CA VAL A 290 6.41 8.57 -15.11
C VAL A 290 6.80 9.99 -15.54
N LEU A 291 7.85 10.17 -16.35
CA LEU A 291 8.25 11.49 -16.85
C LEU A 291 7.28 12.08 -17.90
N SER A 292 6.30 11.32 -18.38
CA SER A 292 5.32 11.73 -19.40
C SER A 292 4.52 12.98 -19.05
N PHE A 293 4.26 13.23 -17.76
CA PHE A 293 3.53 14.42 -17.33
C PHE A 293 4.39 15.70 -17.34
N ILE A 294 5.72 15.58 -17.41
CA ILE A 294 6.62 16.72 -17.39
C ILE A 294 6.65 17.36 -18.78
N ARG A 295 6.14 18.58 -18.88
CA ARG A 295 6.18 19.38 -20.11
C ARG A 295 7.16 20.52 -19.99
N LEU A 296 8.03 20.67 -20.99
CA LEU A 296 9.05 21.72 -21.04
C LEU A 296 8.65 22.84 -22.01
N ASN A 297 7.67 23.64 -21.57
CA ASN A 297 7.13 24.79 -22.31
C ASN A 297 7.37 26.11 -21.57
N GLU A 298 7.39 27.23 -22.29
CA GLU A 298 7.56 28.56 -21.68
C GLU A 298 6.36 28.96 -20.80
N GLU A 299 5.15 28.57 -21.20
CA GLU A 299 3.88 28.96 -20.55
C GLU A 299 3.52 28.10 -19.34
N GLU A 300 3.77 26.78 -19.39
CA GLU A 300 3.37 25.84 -18.34
C GLU A 300 4.48 25.60 -17.29
N THR A 301 5.74 25.97 -17.55
CA THR A 301 6.84 25.71 -16.61
C THR A 301 7.15 26.87 -15.68
N THR A 302 7.02 26.62 -14.38
CA THR A 302 7.47 27.55 -13.34
C THR A 302 8.99 27.51 -13.15
N SER A 303 9.56 28.54 -12.51
CA SER A 303 10.99 28.57 -12.15
C SER A 303 11.39 27.39 -11.26
N SER A 304 10.52 26.98 -10.33
CA SER A 304 10.76 25.83 -9.44
C SER A 304 10.78 24.51 -10.22
N SER A 305 9.85 24.33 -11.16
CA SER A 305 9.83 23.16 -12.06
C SER A 305 11.12 23.07 -12.88
N ARG A 306 11.63 24.20 -13.38
CA ARG A 306 12.90 24.27 -14.12
C ARG A 306 14.11 23.90 -13.26
N ILE A 307 14.16 24.38 -12.02
CA ILE A 307 15.23 24.03 -11.08
C ILE A 307 15.19 22.53 -10.75
N PHE A 308 13.99 21.96 -10.58
CA PHE A 308 13.82 20.53 -10.33
C PHE A 308 14.34 19.68 -11.49
N ILE A 309 13.88 19.94 -12.72
CA ILE A 309 14.32 19.20 -13.92
C ILE A 309 15.84 19.35 -14.10
N LYS A 310 16.38 20.55 -13.87
CA LYS A 310 17.83 20.79 -13.89
C LYS A 310 18.57 19.86 -12.93
N ILE A 311 18.17 19.80 -11.66
CA ILE A 311 18.85 18.97 -10.65
C ILE A 311 18.67 17.48 -10.95
N LEU A 312 17.46 17.06 -11.36
CA LEU A 312 17.14 15.68 -11.70
C LEU A 312 18.07 15.15 -12.82
N PHE A 313 18.17 15.87 -13.93
CA PHE A 313 18.98 15.45 -15.07
C PHE A 313 20.49 15.60 -14.82
N GLN A 314 20.92 16.58 -14.01
CA GLN A 314 22.31 16.66 -13.58
C GLN A 314 22.70 15.43 -12.77
N GLU A 315 21.91 15.06 -11.77
CA GLU A 315 22.17 13.88 -10.94
C GLU A 315 22.14 12.58 -11.77
N LEU A 316 21.16 12.42 -12.67
CA LEU A 316 21.10 11.27 -13.59
C LEU A 316 22.35 11.17 -14.47
N SER A 317 22.83 12.31 -14.98
CA SER A 317 24.04 12.36 -15.79
C SER A 317 25.31 12.01 -15.00
N GLU A 318 25.35 12.34 -13.71
CA GLU A 318 26.47 12.00 -12.82
C GLU A 318 26.53 10.49 -12.53
N TYR A 319 25.38 9.83 -12.34
CA TYR A 319 25.34 8.38 -12.06
C TYR A 319 25.50 7.51 -13.31
N MET A 320 24.80 7.84 -14.40
CA MET A 320 24.77 6.99 -15.61
C MET A 320 25.86 7.36 -16.62
N GLY A 321 26.30 8.61 -16.62
CA GLY A 321 27.09 9.22 -17.69
C GLY A 321 26.21 9.64 -18.88
N LEU A 322 26.68 10.66 -19.62
CA LEU A 322 25.92 11.27 -20.71
C LEU A 322 25.59 10.31 -21.86
N THR A 323 26.47 9.34 -22.15
CA THR A 323 26.28 8.38 -23.25
C THR A 323 25.18 7.37 -22.95
N LYS A 324 25.16 6.79 -21.75
CA LYS A 324 24.11 5.84 -21.34
C LYS A 324 22.76 6.54 -21.20
N LEU A 325 22.75 7.75 -20.67
CA LEU A 325 21.54 8.57 -20.59
C LEU A 325 20.97 8.87 -21.98
N ASN A 326 21.83 9.25 -22.94
CA ASN A 326 21.40 9.50 -24.33
C ASN A 326 20.81 8.23 -24.98
N ASN A 327 21.42 7.06 -24.75
CA ASN A 327 20.89 5.80 -25.28
C ASN A 327 19.52 5.44 -24.69
N ARG A 328 19.28 5.73 -23.40
CA ARG A 328 17.98 5.49 -22.75
C ARG A 328 16.91 6.49 -23.21
N VAL A 329 17.28 7.75 -23.41
CA VAL A 329 16.37 8.78 -23.95
C VAL A 329 15.96 8.47 -25.39
N LYS A 330 16.85 7.84 -26.17
CA LYS A 330 16.61 7.44 -27.56
C LYS A 330 15.86 6.11 -27.71
N ASP A 331 15.48 5.45 -26.62
CA ASP A 331 14.77 4.18 -26.69
C ASP A 331 13.36 4.39 -27.30
N PRO A 332 13.02 3.73 -28.43
CA PRO A 332 11.72 3.91 -29.10
C PRO A 332 10.52 3.59 -28.22
N THR A 333 10.69 2.72 -27.22
CA THR A 333 9.60 2.32 -26.31
C THR A 333 9.22 3.42 -25.32
N LEU A 334 10.17 4.29 -24.96
CA LEU A 334 10.00 5.36 -23.97
C LEU A 334 9.75 6.72 -24.60
N GLN A 335 9.67 6.79 -25.93
CA GLN A 335 9.58 8.06 -26.67
C GLN A 335 8.32 8.87 -26.29
N MET A 336 7.19 8.19 -26.08
CA MET A 336 5.94 8.81 -25.60
C MET A 336 6.09 9.47 -24.22
N ALA A 337 6.96 8.93 -23.36
CA ALA A 337 7.22 9.49 -22.03
C ALA A 337 8.10 10.74 -22.09
N PHE A 338 8.84 10.92 -23.18
CA PHE A 338 9.77 12.01 -23.38
C PHE A 338 9.24 13.11 -24.30
N ASP A 339 8.09 12.93 -24.93
CA ASP A 339 7.48 13.93 -25.82
C ASP A 339 7.30 15.30 -25.14
N GLY A 340 6.96 15.31 -23.85
CA GLY A 340 6.85 16.54 -23.05
C GLY A 340 8.20 17.21 -22.75
N LEU A 341 9.28 16.43 -22.59
CA LEU A 341 10.63 16.93 -22.29
C LEU A 341 11.40 17.36 -23.55
N PHE A 342 11.15 16.67 -24.68
CA PHE A 342 11.75 16.95 -25.98
C PHE A 342 10.66 17.23 -27.03
N PRO A 343 9.95 18.37 -26.91
CA PRO A 343 8.83 18.70 -27.79
C PRO A 343 9.29 18.87 -29.25
N ARG A 344 8.65 18.15 -30.17
CA ARG A 344 8.87 18.25 -31.63
C ARG A 344 7.81 19.10 -32.35
N ASP A 345 6.77 19.52 -31.63
CA ASP A 345 5.58 20.15 -32.23
C ASP A 345 5.83 21.59 -32.68
N ASN A 346 6.17 22.47 -31.74
CA ASN A 346 6.32 23.90 -31.98
C ASN A 346 7.80 24.30 -31.96
N PRO A 347 8.33 24.97 -33.00
CA PRO A 347 9.73 25.38 -33.05
C PRO A 347 10.14 26.30 -31.88
N LYS A 348 9.20 27.02 -31.26
CA LYS A 348 9.45 27.81 -30.04
C LYS A 348 9.80 26.90 -28.85
N ASN A 349 8.98 25.86 -28.60
CA ASN A 349 9.19 24.91 -27.51
C ASN A 349 10.44 24.07 -27.73
N THR A 350 10.73 23.67 -28.98
CA THR A 350 11.98 22.98 -29.33
C THR A 350 13.21 23.84 -29.05
N ARG A 351 13.19 25.14 -29.40
CA ARG A 351 14.29 26.07 -29.07
C ARG A 351 14.44 26.26 -27.57
N PHE A 352 13.32 26.37 -26.85
CA PHE A 352 13.31 26.48 -25.39
C PHE A 352 13.97 25.27 -24.73
N ALA A 353 13.60 24.05 -25.15
CA ALA A 353 14.20 22.81 -24.66
C ALA A 353 15.72 22.73 -24.95
N ILE A 354 16.15 23.09 -26.17
CA ILE A 354 17.58 23.13 -26.52
C ILE A 354 18.34 24.13 -25.63
N ASN A 355 17.82 25.34 -25.46
CA ASN A 355 18.44 26.36 -24.62
C ASN A 355 18.49 25.95 -23.15
N PHE A 356 17.44 25.28 -22.67
CA PHE A 356 17.36 24.78 -21.31
C PHE A 356 18.43 23.70 -21.04
N PHE A 357 18.47 22.62 -21.81
CA PHE A 357 19.46 21.54 -21.61
C PHE A 357 20.91 21.98 -21.87
N THR A 358 21.13 22.94 -22.78
CA THR A 358 22.46 23.55 -22.96
C THR A 358 22.86 24.40 -21.75
N SER A 359 21.95 25.17 -21.16
CA SER A 359 22.21 25.93 -19.93
C SER A 359 22.50 25.05 -18.71
N ILE A 360 22.00 23.81 -18.70
CA ILE A 360 22.26 22.81 -17.66
C ILE A 360 23.64 22.15 -17.82
N GLY A 361 24.21 22.19 -19.03
CA GLY A 361 25.45 21.49 -19.40
C GLY A 361 25.23 20.12 -20.05
N LEU A 362 23.99 19.78 -20.42
CA LEU A 362 23.59 18.49 -20.99
C LEU A 362 23.18 18.61 -22.47
N GLY A 363 23.92 19.42 -23.23
CA GLY A 363 23.61 19.72 -24.63
C GLY A 363 23.56 18.50 -25.55
N GLY A 364 24.31 17.43 -25.24
CA GLY A 364 24.37 16.20 -26.05
C GLY A 364 23.08 15.36 -26.05
N LEU A 365 22.11 15.67 -25.18
CA LEU A 365 20.77 15.06 -25.22
C LEU A 365 19.88 15.69 -26.30
N THR A 366 20.24 16.87 -26.81
CA THR A 366 19.40 17.66 -27.73
C THR A 366 19.83 17.59 -29.19
N ASP A 367 20.77 16.70 -29.55
CA ASP A 367 21.31 16.62 -30.90
C ASP A 367 20.23 16.28 -31.95
N GLU A 368 19.30 15.37 -31.64
CA GLU A 368 18.18 15.02 -32.53
C GLU A 368 17.20 16.19 -32.71
N LEU A 369 16.92 16.95 -31.64
CA LEU A 369 16.08 18.15 -31.72
C LEU A 369 16.72 19.25 -32.58
N ARG A 370 18.05 19.38 -32.54
CA ARG A 370 18.79 20.32 -33.38
C ARG A 370 18.74 19.92 -34.85
N GLU A 371 18.80 18.62 -35.15
CA GLU A 371 18.62 18.10 -36.50
C GLU A 371 17.19 18.31 -37.00
N HIS A 372 16.18 18.08 -36.15
CA HIS A 372 14.77 18.33 -36.47
C HIS A 372 14.47 19.82 -36.72
N LEU A 373 15.10 20.73 -35.97
CA LEU A 373 14.98 22.17 -36.21
C LEU A 373 15.69 22.60 -37.51
N LYS A 374 16.79 21.93 -37.88
CA LYS A 374 17.48 22.17 -39.16
C LYS A 374 16.72 21.63 -40.37
N SER A 375 15.97 20.53 -40.22
CA SER A 375 15.18 19.92 -41.29
C SER A 375 13.86 20.65 -41.54
N GLN A 376 13.34 21.41 -40.56
CA GLN A 376 12.24 22.34 -40.79
C GLN A 376 12.73 23.58 -41.57
N PRO A 377 12.07 23.94 -42.69
CA PRO A 377 12.44 25.14 -43.43
C PRO A 377 12.22 26.35 -42.52
N LYS A 378 13.26 27.19 -42.36
CA LYS A 378 13.14 28.50 -41.70
C LYS A 378 11.96 29.23 -42.35
N ALA A 379 10.89 29.46 -41.60
CA ALA A 379 9.83 30.36 -42.03
C ALA A 379 10.49 31.69 -42.40
N LEU A 380 10.51 31.99 -43.70
CA LEU A 380 10.99 33.25 -44.23
C LEU A 380 10.13 34.35 -43.60
N LEU A 381 10.79 35.28 -42.91
CA LEU A 381 10.17 36.52 -42.46
C LEU A 381 9.67 37.27 -43.70
N VAL A 382 8.36 37.24 -43.94
CA VAL A 382 7.68 38.17 -44.83
C VAL A 382 7.32 39.38 -43.98
N PRO A 383 7.88 40.59 -44.24
CA PRO A 383 7.44 41.80 -43.55
C PRO A 383 6.02 42.14 -44.00
N GLN A 384 5.02 41.79 -43.20
CA GLN A 384 3.64 42.23 -43.40
C GLN A 384 3.47 43.56 -42.66
N LEU A 385 3.81 44.65 -43.34
CA LEU A 385 3.58 46.02 -42.87
C LEU A 385 2.71 46.74 -43.89
N VAL A 386 1.44 46.33 -44.01
CA VAL A 386 0.37 47.09 -44.68
C VAL A 386 -0.98 46.68 -44.06
N GLU A 387 -1.41 47.34 -42.99
CA GLU A 387 -2.85 47.62 -42.71
C GLU A 387 -3.01 48.54 -41.47
N ALA A 388 -2.51 49.76 -41.59
CA ALA A 388 -3.04 50.92 -40.88
C ALA A 388 -2.58 52.16 -41.66
N LEU A 389 -3.49 53.12 -41.88
CA LEU A 389 -3.29 54.44 -42.52
C LEU A 389 -3.60 54.52 -44.02
N GLY A 390 -4.90 54.37 -44.36
CA GLY A 390 -5.49 55.02 -45.52
C GLY A 390 -6.12 56.36 -45.12
N SER A 391 -5.32 57.44 -45.04
CA SER A 391 -5.78 58.83 -45.07
C SER A 391 -4.60 59.82 -45.09
N GLY A 392 -4.25 60.29 -46.28
CA GLY A 392 -4.08 61.72 -46.56
C GLY A 392 -2.93 62.52 -45.92
N SER A 393 -1.87 62.68 -46.73
CA SER A 393 -1.09 63.90 -47.03
C SER A 393 -0.02 64.46 -46.07
N ASN A 394 1.18 64.56 -46.68
CA ASN A 394 2.24 65.59 -46.59
C ASN A 394 3.03 65.63 -45.26
N ASP A 395 4.37 65.60 -45.21
CA ASP A 395 5.36 66.25 -46.06
C ASP A 395 6.70 65.48 -46.11
N SER A 396 7.43 65.79 -47.17
CA SER A 396 8.80 65.39 -47.53
C SER A 396 9.86 65.80 -46.50
N GLU A 397 10.89 64.98 -46.29
CA GLU A 397 12.32 65.31 -46.53
C GLU A 397 13.27 64.33 -45.81
N ASN A 398 14.28 63.85 -46.58
CA ASN A 398 15.69 63.56 -46.26
C ASN A 398 16.11 63.33 -44.78
N SER A 399 17.07 62.48 -44.44
CA SER A 399 18.14 61.81 -45.18
C SER A 399 18.82 60.80 -44.24
N SER A 400 19.51 59.87 -44.88
CA SER A 400 20.71 59.11 -44.50
C SER A 400 21.41 59.47 -43.16
N ASP A 401 21.79 58.45 -42.39
CA ASP A 401 23.15 57.88 -42.26
C ASP A 401 23.96 58.45 -41.08
N ASP A 402 24.24 57.61 -40.09
CA ASP A 402 25.53 57.70 -39.43
C ASP A 402 26.00 56.34 -38.90
N SER A 403 27.20 55.99 -39.34
CA SER A 403 27.96 54.81 -38.92
C SER A 403 29.00 55.26 -37.91
N SER A 404 29.23 54.48 -36.86
CA SER A 404 30.52 54.55 -36.15
C SER A 404 30.88 53.18 -35.60
N SER A 405 31.74 52.49 -36.33
CA SER A 405 32.70 51.54 -35.79
C SER A 405 33.75 52.28 -34.97
N ASP A 406 34.13 51.77 -33.80
CA ASP A 406 35.57 51.75 -33.49
C ASP A 406 35.95 50.62 -32.53
N SER A 407 37.15 50.11 -32.74
CA SER A 407 37.66 48.82 -32.28
C SER A 407 38.49 48.89 -30.98
N SER A 408 38.45 47.79 -30.24
CA SER A 408 39.56 47.08 -29.54
C SER A 408 40.58 47.87 -28.71
N SER A 409 40.82 47.42 -27.47
CA SER A 409 41.95 46.52 -27.14
C SER A 409 42.12 46.29 -25.63
N GLU A 410 42.44 45.03 -25.31
CA GLU A 410 42.85 44.51 -24.00
C GLU A 410 44.22 45.00 -23.55
N SER A 411 44.53 44.89 -22.24
CA SER A 411 45.82 44.42 -21.73
C SER A 411 45.81 44.20 -20.21
N GLU A 412 46.31 43.03 -19.80
CA GLU A 412 46.67 42.66 -18.43
C GLU A 412 47.92 43.39 -17.91
N PRO A 413 48.24 43.27 -16.60
CA PRO A 413 49.63 42.93 -16.27
C PRO A 413 49.82 41.96 -15.09
N GLU A 414 50.88 41.15 -15.22
CA GLU A 414 51.54 40.26 -14.24
C GLU A 414 52.94 40.86 -13.88
N PRO A 415 53.75 40.31 -12.95
CA PRO A 415 54.13 40.97 -11.70
C PRO A 415 55.65 41.25 -11.58
N ASN A 416 56.10 41.95 -10.52
CA ASN A 416 57.44 41.68 -9.98
C ASN A 416 57.76 42.11 -8.53
N LYS A 417 58.72 41.34 -8.01
CA LYS A 417 59.28 41.12 -6.66
C LYS A 417 60.10 42.24 -5.99
N LYS A 418 60.17 42.09 -4.64
CA LYS A 418 61.34 42.19 -3.70
C LYS A 418 61.69 43.53 -3.02
N ASP A 419 61.58 43.51 -1.67
CA ASP A 419 62.68 43.39 -0.67
C ASP A 419 62.76 44.43 0.47
N LYS A 420 62.82 43.89 1.71
CA LYS A 420 63.65 44.24 2.89
C LYS A 420 63.19 45.23 4.00
N ARG A 421 63.07 44.60 5.21
CA ARG A 421 63.68 44.95 6.54
C ARG A 421 63.01 46.10 7.33
N LYS A 422 62.64 46.03 8.63
CA LYS A 422 63.34 45.59 9.87
C LYS A 422 62.41 45.73 11.13
N LYS A 423 62.53 44.81 12.12
CA LYS A 423 62.54 44.93 13.63
C LYS A 423 61.89 46.19 14.30
N SER A 424 61.12 46.19 15.42
CA SER A 424 61.23 45.45 16.70
C SER A 424 60.12 45.86 17.73
N LYS A 425 60.01 45.07 18.83
CA LYS A 425 59.50 45.33 20.22
C LYS A 425 57.98 45.25 20.51
N SER A 426 57.52 44.23 21.27
CA SER A 426 57.17 44.15 22.73
C SER A 426 55.84 44.83 23.08
N SER A 427 54.87 44.34 23.87
CA SER A 427 54.85 43.44 25.05
C SER A 427 53.40 43.12 25.50
N LYS A 428 53.20 41.93 26.10
CA LYS A 428 52.30 41.52 27.22
C LYS A 428 50.91 42.16 27.47
N LYS A 429 49.88 41.30 27.59
CA LYS A 429 48.98 41.04 28.76
C LYS A 429 47.95 39.94 28.41
N GLU A 430 48.03 38.74 28.99
CA GLU A 430 47.22 38.20 30.12
C GLU A 430 45.69 38.11 29.89
N SER A 431 45.16 36.87 29.83
CA SER A 431 44.08 36.41 30.72
C SER A 431 43.87 34.88 30.62
N SER A 432 43.69 34.28 31.78
CA SER A 432 43.60 32.85 32.12
C SER A 432 42.24 32.17 31.86
N GLY A 433 42.23 30.85 31.65
CA GLY A 433 41.04 30.00 31.78
C GLY A 433 41.33 28.48 31.69
N LYS A 434 40.90 27.73 32.71
CA LYS A 434 41.08 26.28 33.04
C LYS A 434 40.51 25.33 31.95
N SER A 435 40.87 24.03 31.83
CA SER A 435 40.74 22.95 32.83
C SER A 435 41.49 21.65 32.47
N LYS A 436 41.94 20.94 33.51
CA LYS A 436 42.74 19.70 33.49
C LYS A 436 41.89 18.42 33.51
N LYS A 437 42.40 17.39 32.84
CA LYS A 437 42.14 15.94 32.98
C LYS A 437 42.36 15.43 34.41
N SER A 438 41.47 14.55 34.88
CA SER A 438 41.71 13.67 36.05
C SER A 438 41.58 12.20 35.66
N LYS A 439 42.69 11.45 35.81
CA LYS A 439 42.72 9.98 35.99
C LYS A 439 42.66 9.68 37.49
N HIS A 440 41.91 8.66 37.91
CA HIS A 440 42.09 8.09 39.24
C HIS A 440 42.17 6.55 39.24
N LYS A 441 43.12 6.09 40.08
CA LYS A 441 43.60 4.72 40.29
C LYS A 441 42.58 3.87 41.06
N LYS A 442 42.54 2.57 40.76
CA LYS A 442 42.05 1.52 41.67
C LYS A 442 43.23 0.75 42.26
N LYS A 443 43.26 0.58 43.58
CA LYS A 443 44.08 -0.45 44.26
C LYS A 443 43.34 -1.01 45.50
N LYS A 444 43.13 -2.32 45.47
CA LYS A 444 43.08 -3.34 46.54
C LYS A 444 42.19 -3.12 47.79
N SER A 445 41.33 -4.11 48.10
CA SER A 445 41.58 -5.12 49.16
C SER A 445 40.46 -6.17 49.38
N LYS A 446 40.85 -7.45 49.30
CA LYS A 446 40.57 -8.63 50.17
C LYS A 446 39.17 -9.00 50.73
N ASN A 447 38.91 -10.32 50.60
CA ASN A 447 38.11 -11.25 51.45
C ASN A 447 36.58 -11.04 51.41
N ARG A 448 35.70 -12.06 51.45
CA ARG A 448 35.72 -13.34 52.18
C ARG A 448 34.60 -14.28 51.66
N LYS A 449 34.87 -15.58 51.67
CA LYS A 449 33.98 -16.77 51.64
C LYS A 449 32.49 -16.58 52.05
N LYS A 450 31.54 -17.24 51.36
CA LYS A 450 30.77 -18.47 51.78
C LYS A 450 29.38 -18.60 51.12
N LYS A 451 29.15 -19.76 50.49
CA LYS A 451 28.04 -20.74 50.65
C LYS A 451 26.56 -20.44 50.26
N LYS A 452 25.99 -21.54 49.71
CA LYS A 452 24.59 -22.04 49.63
C LYS A 452 23.79 -21.59 48.39
N LYS A 453 23.46 -22.49 47.45
CA LYS A 453 22.31 -23.44 47.47
C LYS A 453 21.00 -22.69 47.75
N ILE A 454 20.13 -22.56 46.75
CA ILE A 454 19.07 -23.51 46.38
C ILE A 454 18.93 -23.46 44.86
#